data_AF-A0A9C7VII3-F1
#
_entry.id   AF-A0A9C7VII3-F1
#
_cell.length_a   1.000
_cell.length_b   1.000
_cell.length_c   1.000
_cell.angle_alpha   90.00
_cell.angle_beta   90.00
_cell.angle_gamma   90.00
#
_symmetry.space_group_name_H-M   'P 1'
#
loop_
_entity.id
_entity.type
_entity.pdbx_description
1 polymer ?
#
loop_
_entity_poly.entity_id
_entity_poly.type
_entity_poly.pdbx_seq_one_letter_code
_entity_poly.pdbx_strand_id
1 'polypeptide(L)'
;MKSFKNNEKLGAALSVVGILLGFLALYLIAVTYIPIVEGKILDGRPDEAITVRIVHALMGWIGMTGSAIWAVVLYGFLNKKEWAWSLGVVAGTLQLLSGFFPMIPPASIGMPTPTIWVFLIAFVLWFGMLFIGGVNNKIIALAFVSGLAYVMIFIDGVGAISRYQTVQESALIGMYAMGLVVTWWAATAWAVFIYALVVGKNWTIPAGIFASSLSIIAGLPVGLTDVVRLRRFSMFLPGPLLSAILLVVILLPGTKKLINGWIAENEAA
;
A
#
# COMPACT_ATOMS: atom_id res chain seq x y z
N MET A 1 -18.55 18.30 -2.33
CA MET A 1 -17.85 18.26 -1.03
C MET A 1 -16.93 19.47 -0.84
N LYS A 2 -17.45 20.70 -0.95
CA LYS A 2 -16.66 21.93 -0.71
C LYS A 2 -16.35 22.19 0.78
N SER A 3 -16.96 21.42 1.69
CA SER A 3 -16.99 21.75 3.12
C SER A 3 -15.67 21.58 3.89
N PHE A 4 -14.71 20.80 3.36
CA PHE A 4 -13.45 20.51 4.07
C PHE A 4 -12.19 21.00 3.34
N LYS A 5 -12.34 21.53 2.11
CA LYS A 5 -11.20 21.97 1.30
C LYS A 5 -10.42 23.06 2.05
N ASN A 6 -9.09 22.92 2.11
CA ASN A 6 -8.17 23.85 2.76
C ASN A 6 -8.47 24.10 4.25
N ASN A 7 -9.04 23.11 4.94
CA ASN A 7 -9.25 23.19 6.40
C ASN A 7 -7.94 22.90 7.14
N GLU A 8 -7.12 23.94 7.29
CA GLU A 8 -5.80 23.87 7.93
C GLU A 8 -5.86 23.37 9.39
N LYS A 9 -6.90 23.75 10.13
CA LYS A 9 -7.07 23.34 11.54
C LYS A 9 -7.33 21.84 11.65
N LEU A 10 -8.23 21.33 10.81
CA LEU A 10 -8.48 19.89 10.75
C LEU A 10 -7.23 19.16 10.27
N GLY A 11 -6.54 19.68 9.25
CA GLY A 11 -5.28 19.14 8.75
C GLY A 11 -4.23 18.99 9.85
N ALA A 12 -3.97 20.05 10.61
CA ALA A 12 -3.05 20.02 11.73
C ALA A 12 -3.46 18.99 12.80
N ALA A 13 -4.75 18.91 13.15
CA ALA A 13 -5.24 17.93 14.12
C ALA A 13 -5.03 16.49 13.64
N LEU A 14 -5.36 16.19 12.38
CA LEU A 14 -5.13 14.88 11.78
C LEU A 14 -3.64 14.55 11.71
N SER A 15 -2.76 15.52 11.49
CA SER A 15 -1.31 15.30 11.51
C SER A 15 -0.79 14.90 12.88
N VAL A 16 -1.30 15.50 13.96
CA VAL A 16 -0.95 15.07 15.32
C VAL A 16 -1.37 13.61 15.56
N VAL A 17 -2.58 13.24 15.14
CA VAL A 17 -3.04 11.85 15.20
C VAL A 17 -2.13 10.93 14.38
N GLY A 18 -1.72 11.35 13.18
CA GLY A 18 -0.79 10.61 12.33
C GLY A 18 0.59 10.38 12.95
N ILE A 19 1.13 11.36 13.67
CA ILE A 19 2.39 11.21 14.44
C ILE A 19 2.20 10.14 15.53
N LEU A 20 1.15 10.29 16.36
CA LEU A 20 0.84 9.34 17.43
C LEU A 20 0.58 7.92 16.90
N LEU A 21 0.00 7.82 15.71
CA LEU A 21 -0.26 6.54 15.06
C LEU A 21 1.02 5.77 14.72
N GLY A 22 2.10 6.44 14.34
CA GLY A 22 3.38 5.76 14.11
C GLY A 22 4.01 5.23 15.39
N PHE A 23 3.87 5.95 16.52
CA PHE A 23 4.27 5.43 17.82
C PHE A 23 3.43 4.23 18.24
N LEU A 24 2.11 4.28 18.01
CA LEU A 24 1.23 3.14 18.26
C LEU A 24 1.64 1.93 17.39
N ALA A 25 1.92 2.15 16.10
CA ALA A 25 2.38 1.09 15.20
C ALA A 25 3.71 0.49 15.67
N LEU A 26 4.69 1.32 16.04
CA LEU A 26 5.96 0.86 16.59
C LEU A 26 5.74 -0.01 17.83
N TYR A 27 4.97 0.47 18.80
CA TYR A 27 4.70 -0.25 20.03
C TYR A 27 4.02 -1.59 19.75
N LEU A 28 2.91 -1.58 18.99
CA LEU A 28 2.13 -2.78 18.72
C LEU A 28 2.91 -3.81 17.91
N ILE A 29 3.69 -3.38 16.91
CA ILE A 29 4.53 -4.29 16.13
C ILE A 29 5.65 -4.85 17.02
N ALA A 30 6.31 -4.02 17.84
CA ALA A 30 7.39 -4.46 18.70
C ALA A 30 6.94 -5.53 19.72
N VAL A 31 5.79 -5.32 20.38
CA VAL A 31 5.30 -6.28 21.39
C VAL A 31 4.77 -7.58 20.79
N THR A 32 4.28 -7.56 19.55
CA THR A 32 3.79 -8.79 18.88
C THR A 32 4.86 -9.49 18.06
N TYR A 33 5.98 -8.84 17.73
CA TYR A 33 6.97 -9.34 16.78
C TYR A 33 7.50 -10.75 17.11
N ILE A 34 8.11 -10.93 18.28
CA ILE A 34 8.67 -12.25 18.67
C ILE A 34 7.56 -13.28 18.96
N PRO A 35 6.47 -12.96 19.68
CA PRO A 35 5.36 -13.89 19.86
C PRO A 35 4.80 -14.45 18.55
N ILE A 36 4.68 -13.63 17.50
CA ILE A 36 4.20 -14.10 16.19
C ILE A 36 5.23 -15.02 15.52
N VAL A 37 6.52 -14.69 15.60
CA VAL A 37 7.60 -15.54 15.06
C VAL A 37 7.59 -16.91 15.72
N GLU A 38 7.50 -16.97 17.05
CA GLU A 38 7.42 -18.22 17.81
C GLU A 38 6.14 -18.99 17.50
N GLY A 39 5.00 -18.29 17.45
CA GLY A 39 3.72 -18.88 17.07
C GLY A 39 3.76 -19.54 15.69
N LYS A 40 4.46 -18.94 14.71
CA LYS A 40 4.65 -19.53 13.38
C LYS A 40 5.56 -20.76 13.37
N ILE A 41 6.58 -20.79 14.22
CA ILE A 41 7.43 -21.98 14.37
C ILE A 41 6.61 -23.12 14.99
N LEU A 42 5.82 -22.83 16.03
CA LEU A 42 4.93 -23.81 16.69
C LEU A 42 3.84 -24.35 15.75
N ASP A 43 3.34 -23.51 14.84
CA ASP A 43 2.39 -23.88 13.79
C ASP A 43 3.03 -24.68 12.63
N GLY A 44 4.33 -25.00 12.71
CA GLY A 44 5.03 -25.76 11.68
C GLY A 44 5.30 -24.97 10.39
N ARG A 45 5.27 -23.63 10.45
CA ARG A 45 5.52 -22.70 9.33
C ARG A 45 6.81 -21.89 9.55
N PRO A 46 8.01 -22.52 9.69
CA PRO A 46 9.26 -21.79 9.90
C PRO A 46 9.61 -20.85 8.73
N ASP A 47 9.14 -21.15 7.53
CA ASP A 47 9.25 -20.29 6.34
C ASP A 47 8.52 -18.96 6.52
N GLU A 48 7.32 -18.99 7.11
CA GLU A 48 6.58 -17.77 7.45
C GLU A 48 7.17 -17.06 8.65
N ALA A 49 7.79 -17.76 9.60
CA ALA A 49 8.49 -17.13 10.72
C ALA A 49 9.64 -16.24 10.22
N ILE A 50 10.38 -16.67 9.19
CA ILE A 50 11.41 -15.86 8.52
C ILE A 50 10.77 -14.67 7.79
N THR A 51 9.66 -14.89 7.08
CA THR A 51 8.91 -13.80 6.44
C THR A 51 8.45 -12.76 7.46
N VAL A 52 7.94 -13.18 8.62
CA VAL A 52 7.57 -12.27 9.72
C VAL A 52 8.79 -11.48 10.18
N ARG A 53 9.93 -12.15 10.43
CA ARG A 53 11.16 -11.47 10.86
C ARG A 53 11.54 -10.32 9.94
N ILE A 54 11.45 -10.52 8.63
CA ILE A 54 11.81 -9.50 7.64
C ILE A 54 10.70 -8.45 7.52
N VAL A 55 9.48 -8.89 7.24
CA VAL A 55 8.40 -7.99 6.80
C VAL A 55 7.79 -7.23 7.97
N HIS A 56 7.66 -7.80 9.18
CA HIS A 56 7.17 -7.03 10.34
C HIS A 56 8.13 -5.90 10.72
N ALA A 57 9.45 -6.16 10.70
CA ALA A 57 10.44 -5.12 10.94
C ALA A 57 10.31 -4.00 9.91
N LEU A 58 10.21 -4.36 8.62
CA LEU A 58 9.97 -3.40 7.54
C LEU A 58 8.67 -2.60 7.76
N MET A 59 7.58 -3.23 8.20
CA MET A 59 6.33 -2.51 8.51
C MET A 59 6.48 -1.53 9.67
N GLY A 60 7.28 -1.87 10.68
CA GLY A 60 7.65 -0.93 11.75
C GLY A 60 8.39 0.29 11.19
N TRP A 61 9.39 0.07 10.33
CA TRP A 61 10.15 1.16 9.68
C TRP A 61 9.25 2.06 8.81
N ILE A 62 8.38 1.45 8.01
CA ILE A 62 7.43 2.17 7.15
C ILE A 62 6.45 3.01 8.00
N GLY A 63 5.91 2.43 9.08
CA GLY A 63 4.98 3.13 9.98
C GLY A 63 5.62 4.33 10.68
N MET A 64 6.85 4.16 11.19
CA MET A 64 7.63 5.25 11.79
C MET A 64 8.00 6.33 10.76
N THR A 65 8.37 5.92 9.55
CA THR A 65 8.65 6.87 8.45
C THR A 65 7.41 7.69 8.11
N GLY A 66 6.23 7.06 8.07
CA GLY A 66 4.96 7.77 7.92
C GLY A 66 4.74 8.82 9.01
N SER A 67 5.06 8.51 10.28
CA SER A 67 4.99 9.49 11.37
C SER A 67 5.97 10.66 11.20
N ALA A 68 7.19 10.40 10.73
CA ALA A 68 8.13 11.47 10.42
C ALA A 68 7.59 12.41 9.32
N ILE A 69 6.95 11.86 8.29
CA ILE A 69 6.28 12.66 7.25
C ILE A 69 5.11 13.45 7.86
N TRP A 70 4.31 12.85 8.77
CA TRP A 70 3.23 13.59 9.44
C TRP A 70 3.72 14.81 10.24
N ALA A 71 4.94 14.78 10.79
CA ALA A 71 5.53 15.97 11.40
C ALA A 71 5.77 17.10 10.37
N VAL A 72 6.22 16.74 9.16
CA VAL A 72 6.35 17.69 8.04
C VAL A 72 4.98 18.21 7.60
N VAL A 73 3.97 17.34 7.56
CA VAL A 73 2.58 17.72 7.23
C VAL A 73 1.99 18.67 8.27
N LEU A 74 2.24 18.41 9.56
CA LEU A 74 1.85 19.31 10.65
C LEU A 74 2.49 20.68 10.47
N TYR A 75 3.80 20.74 10.22
CA TYR A 75 4.48 21.99 9.89
C TYR A 75 3.83 22.70 8.71
N GLY A 76 3.49 21.97 7.64
CA GLY A 76 2.80 22.49 6.47
C GLY A 76 1.47 23.17 6.82
N PHE A 77 0.58 22.48 7.54
CA PHE A 77 -0.72 23.04 7.93
C PHE A 77 -0.60 24.22 8.91
N LEU A 78 0.33 24.16 9.88
CA LEU A 78 0.58 25.28 10.79
C LEU A 78 1.07 26.54 10.05
N ASN A 79 1.75 26.35 8.91
CA ASN A 79 2.25 27.42 8.04
C ASN A 79 1.37 27.65 6.80
N LYS A 80 0.14 27.13 6.79
CA LYS A 80 -0.86 27.30 5.72
C LYS A 80 -0.32 26.94 4.33
N LYS A 81 0.41 25.83 4.24
CA LYS A 81 1.03 25.36 3.00
C LYS A 81 0.12 24.37 2.29
N GLU A 82 -0.24 24.69 1.05
CA GLU A 82 -1.16 23.88 0.24
C GLU A 82 -0.61 22.50 -0.12
N TRP A 83 0.70 22.27 -0.10
CA TRP A 83 1.28 20.95 -0.35
C TRP A 83 1.07 19.97 0.82
N ALA A 84 0.70 20.45 2.02
CA ALA A 84 0.69 19.64 3.24
C ALA A 84 -0.21 18.40 3.11
N TRP A 85 -1.44 18.58 2.63
CA TRP A 85 -2.39 17.48 2.48
C TRP A 85 -1.85 16.37 1.58
N SER A 86 -1.10 16.71 0.53
CA SER A 86 -0.56 15.73 -0.43
C SER A 86 0.49 14.82 0.22
N LEU A 87 1.34 15.38 1.09
CA LEU A 87 2.27 14.59 1.89
C LEU A 87 1.54 13.80 2.99
N GLY A 88 0.41 14.31 3.49
CA GLY A 88 -0.47 13.56 4.39
C GLY A 88 -1.04 12.30 3.75
N VAL A 89 -1.40 12.36 2.46
CA VAL A 89 -1.82 11.16 1.69
C VAL A 89 -0.68 10.14 1.61
N VAL A 90 0.56 10.58 1.36
CA VAL A 90 1.74 9.71 1.33
C VAL A 90 1.94 9.05 2.70
N ALA A 91 1.94 9.84 3.78
CA ALA A 91 2.10 9.35 5.14
C ALA A 91 1.00 8.35 5.53
N GLY A 92 -0.26 8.67 5.22
CA GLY A 92 -1.40 7.77 5.44
C GLY A 92 -1.29 6.47 4.64
N THR A 93 -0.78 6.52 3.41
CA THR A 93 -0.56 5.31 2.57
C THR A 93 0.47 4.38 3.20
N LEU A 94 1.57 4.92 3.72
CA LEU A 94 2.58 4.14 4.43
C LEU A 94 2.01 3.50 5.71
N GLN A 95 1.24 4.26 6.48
CA GLN A 95 0.63 3.76 7.72
C GLN A 95 -0.49 2.74 7.48
N LEU A 96 -1.24 2.88 6.39
CA LEU A 96 -2.21 1.87 5.94
C LEU A 96 -1.50 0.53 5.71
N LEU A 97 -0.39 0.52 4.98
CA LEU A 97 0.38 -0.70 4.76
C LEU A 97 0.94 -1.27 6.07
N SER A 98 1.54 -0.39 6.90
CA SER A 98 2.12 -0.75 8.19
C SER A 98 1.10 -1.33 9.18
N GLY A 99 -0.16 -0.90 9.14
CA GLY A 99 -1.23 -1.47 9.97
C GLY A 99 -1.81 -2.76 9.39
N PHE A 100 -1.97 -2.82 8.07
CA PHE A 100 -2.64 -3.92 7.39
C PHE A 100 -1.81 -5.21 7.39
N PHE A 101 -0.55 -5.16 6.97
CA PHE A 101 0.23 -6.38 6.78
C PHE A 101 0.49 -7.15 8.10
N PRO A 102 0.89 -6.50 9.21
CA PRO A 102 1.14 -7.19 10.48
C PRO A 102 -0.09 -7.86 11.10
N MET A 103 -1.29 -7.61 10.58
CA MET A 103 -2.50 -8.34 10.98
C MET A 103 -2.53 -9.76 10.40
N ILE A 104 -1.92 -10.01 9.23
CA ILE A 104 -2.09 -11.27 8.51
C ILE A 104 -1.44 -12.46 9.23
N PRO A 105 -0.14 -12.41 9.61
CA PRO A 105 0.49 -13.56 10.26
C PRO A 105 -0.15 -13.99 11.59
N PRO A 106 -0.46 -13.09 12.55
CA PRO A 106 -1.16 -13.50 13.78
C PRO A 106 -2.56 -14.03 13.49
N ALA A 107 -3.32 -13.43 12.57
CA ALA A 107 -4.66 -13.92 12.20
C ALA A 107 -4.64 -15.36 11.70
N SER A 108 -3.65 -15.72 10.88
CA SER A 108 -3.52 -17.06 10.30
C SER A 108 -3.16 -18.16 11.31
N ILE A 109 -2.78 -17.80 12.54
CA ILE A 109 -2.54 -18.74 13.66
C ILE A 109 -3.48 -18.48 14.85
N GLY A 110 -4.59 -17.76 14.62
CA GLY A 110 -5.59 -17.49 15.66
C GLY A 110 -5.15 -16.55 16.78
N MET A 111 -4.07 -15.80 16.60
CA MET A 111 -3.60 -14.80 17.56
C MET A 111 -4.30 -13.44 17.37
N PRO A 112 -4.39 -12.60 18.43
CA PRO A 112 -4.92 -11.24 18.32
C PRO A 112 -4.17 -10.37 17.32
N THR A 113 -4.89 -9.46 16.67
CA THR A 113 -4.38 -8.61 15.57
C THR A 113 -4.47 -7.12 15.89
N PRO A 114 -3.77 -6.62 16.94
CA PRO A 114 -3.98 -5.26 17.43
C PRO A 114 -3.65 -4.16 16.41
N THR A 115 -2.82 -4.44 15.40
CA THR A 115 -2.51 -3.48 14.32
C THR A 115 -3.69 -3.14 13.42
N ILE A 116 -4.83 -3.84 13.54
CA ILE A 116 -6.08 -3.42 12.89
C ILE A 116 -6.47 -1.98 13.24
N TRP A 117 -6.19 -1.55 14.47
CA TRP A 117 -6.46 -0.17 14.89
C TRP A 117 -5.55 0.83 14.17
N VAL A 118 -4.30 0.45 13.89
CA VAL A 118 -3.38 1.26 13.08
C VAL A 118 -3.96 1.44 11.67
N PHE A 119 -4.41 0.34 11.06
CA PHE A 119 -5.02 0.37 9.74
C PHE A 119 -6.29 1.24 9.69
N LEU A 120 -7.22 1.06 10.62
CA LEU A 120 -8.49 1.79 10.64
C LEU A 120 -8.29 3.29 10.85
N ILE A 121 -7.39 3.69 11.75
CA ILE A 121 -7.09 5.11 11.96
C ILE A 121 -6.38 5.68 10.73
N ALA A 122 -5.38 4.97 10.18
CA ALA A 122 -4.70 5.40 8.95
C ALA A 122 -5.66 5.56 7.77
N PHE A 123 -6.68 4.71 7.69
CA PHE A 123 -7.75 4.80 6.69
C PHE A 123 -8.53 6.11 6.82
N VAL A 124 -8.94 6.47 8.04
CA VAL A 124 -9.61 7.75 8.32
C VAL A 124 -8.69 8.93 7.98
N LEU A 125 -7.41 8.86 8.35
CA LEU A 125 -6.42 9.91 8.04
C LEU A 125 -6.24 10.09 6.53
N TRP A 126 -6.13 8.99 5.77
CA TRP A 126 -5.93 9.01 4.33
C TRP A 126 -7.11 9.69 3.61
N PHE A 127 -8.35 9.29 3.92
CA PHE A 127 -9.54 9.96 3.37
C PHE A 127 -9.65 11.41 3.85
N GLY A 128 -9.33 11.68 5.12
CA GLY A 128 -9.30 13.03 5.68
C GLY A 128 -8.41 13.97 4.86
N MET A 129 -7.21 13.52 4.49
CA MET A 129 -6.29 14.30 3.65
C MET A 129 -6.83 14.53 2.23
N LEU A 130 -7.48 13.54 1.61
CA LEU A 130 -8.10 13.70 0.29
C LEU A 130 -9.26 14.71 0.32
N PHE A 131 -10.06 14.71 1.40
CA PHE A 131 -11.13 15.67 1.57
C PHE A 131 -10.62 17.09 1.83
N ILE A 132 -9.52 17.23 2.58
CA ILE A 132 -8.85 18.52 2.78
C ILE A 132 -8.25 19.03 1.47
N GLY A 133 -7.65 18.15 0.66
CA GLY A 133 -7.17 18.47 -0.69
C GLY A 133 -8.27 18.79 -1.70
N GLY A 134 -9.54 18.51 -1.35
CA GLY A 134 -10.67 18.72 -2.25
C GLY A 134 -10.64 17.81 -3.48
N VAL A 135 -10.08 16.61 -3.34
CA VAL A 135 -9.92 15.64 -4.43
C VAL A 135 -11.29 15.21 -4.95
N ASN A 136 -11.46 15.14 -6.26
CA ASN A 136 -12.70 14.71 -6.90
C ASN A 136 -13.09 13.27 -6.50
N ASN A 137 -14.35 13.02 -6.16
CA ASN A 137 -14.81 11.70 -5.70
C ASN A 137 -14.51 10.54 -6.67
N LYS A 138 -14.56 10.77 -7.99
CA LYS A 138 -14.21 9.75 -8.98
C LYS A 138 -12.71 9.46 -8.98
N ILE A 139 -11.89 10.47 -8.72
CA ILE A 139 -10.44 10.35 -8.54
C ILE A 139 -10.14 9.60 -7.24
N ILE A 140 -10.84 9.91 -6.14
CA ILE A 140 -10.75 9.17 -4.87
C ILE A 140 -11.09 7.69 -5.09
N ALA A 141 -12.18 7.38 -5.80
CA ALA A 141 -12.58 6.01 -6.07
C ALA A 141 -11.52 5.25 -6.90
N LEU A 142 -10.97 5.88 -7.95
CA LEU A 142 -9.89 5.28 -8.74
C LEU A 142 -8.62 5.07 -7.92
N ALA A 143 -8.24 6.06 -7.10
CA ALA A 143 -7.10 5.95 -6.19
C ALA A 143 -7.30 4.82 -5.16
N PHE A 144 -8.51 4.69 -4.62
CA PHE A 144 -8.86 3.64 -3.67
C PHE A 144 -8.74 2.23 -4.28
N VAL A 145 -9.31 2.01 -5.47
CA VAL A 145 -9.19 0.71 -6.18
C VAL A 145 -7.73 0.44 -6.55
N SER A 146 -6.97 1.46 -6.93
CA SER A 146 -5.52 1.34 -7.18
C SER A 146 -4.75 1.01 -5.89
N GLY A 147 -5.22 1.50 -4.75
CA GLY A 147 -4.73 1.12 -3.42
C GLY A 147 -4.94 -0.37 -3.11
N LEU A 148 -6.01 -0.99 -3.63
CA LEU A 148 -6.20 -2.44 -3.53
C LEU A 148 -5.15 -3.18 -4.36
N ALA A 149 -4.84 -2.71 -5.58
CA ALA A 149 -3.78 -3.29 -6.40
C ALA A 149 -2.40 -3.17 -5.73
N TYR A 150 -2.11 -2.00 -5.15
CA TYR A 150 -0.93 -1.77 -4.32
C TYR A 150 -0.77 -2.82 -3.22
N VAL A 151 -1.80 -3.03 -2.40
CA VAL A 151 -1.76 -3.97 -1.28
C VAL A 151 -1.62 -5.40 -1.76
N MET A 152 -2.40 -5.82 -2.77
CA MET A 152 -2.34 -7.19 -3.29
C MET A 152 -0.97 -7.52 -3.87
N ILE A 153 -0.37 -6.61 -4.63
CA ILE A 153 0.97 -6.79 -5.19
C ILE A 153 2.06 -6.77 -4.10
N PHE A 154 1.87 -6.00 -3.03
CA PHE A 154 2.77 -6.07 -1.88
C PHE A 154 2.72 -7.46 -1.21
N ILE A 155 1.51 -8.00 -1.01
CA ILE A 155 1.30 -9.36 -0.46
C ILE A 155 1.98 -10.41 -1.34
N ASP A 156 1.94 -10.27 -2.67
CA ASP A 156 2.65 -11.19 -3.57
C ASP A 156 4.15 -11.22 -3.29
N GLY A 157 4.79 -10.06 -3.09
CA GLY A 157 6.21 -10.02 -2.73
C GLY A 157 6.51 -10.67 -1.38
N VAL A 158 5.61 -10.53 -0.41
CA VAL A 158 5.69 -11.24 0.87
C VAL A 158 5.58 -12.76 0.67
N GLY A 159 4.57 -13.20 -0.08
CA GLY A 159 4.35 -14.62 -0.37
C GLY A 159 5.56 -15.24 -1.08
N ALA A 160 6.22 -14.48 -1.95
CA ALA A 160 7.42 -14.91 -2.65
C ALA A 160 8.58 -15.22 -1.68
N ILE A 161 8.71 -14.51 -0.54
CA ILE A 161 9.70 -14.84 0.50
C ILE A 161 9.47 -16.24 1.07
N SER A 162 8.23 -16.60 1.42
CA SER A 162 7.90 -17.93 1.94
C SER A 162 8.08 -19.02 0.87
N ARG A 163 7.66 -18.75 -0.37
CA ARG A 163 7.81 -19.69 -1.49
C ARG A 163 9.25 -19.93 -1.87
N TYR A 164 10.09 -18.90 -1.86
CA TYR A 164 11.52 -19.03 -2.11
C TYR A 164 12.20 -19.99 -1.14
N GLN A 165 11.67 -20.16 0.08
CA GLN A 165 12.23 -21.07 1.08
C GLN A 165 11.64 -22.50 1.01
N THR A 166 10.46 -22.67 0.43
CA THR A 166 9.69 -23.93 0.50
C THR A 166 9.61 -24.69 -0.82
N VAL A 167 9.81 -24.01 -1.95
CA VAL A 167 9.83 -24.61 -3.29
C VAL A 167 11.22 -25.14 -3.58
N GLN A 168 11.33 -26.39 -4.05
CA GLN A 168 12.61 -27.06 -4.32
C GLN A 168 12.91 -27.16 -5.81
N GLU A 169 11.89 -26.99 -6.64
CA GLU A 169 11.98 -27.08 -8.09
C GLU A 169 12.78 -25.89 -8.64
N SER A 170 13.97 -26.17 -9.21
CA SER A 170 14.98 -25.17 -9.61
C SER A 170 14.43 -23.97 -10.42
N ALA A 171 13.63 -24.23 -11.45
CA ALA A 171 13.05 -23.14 -12.25
C ALA A 171 12.02 -22.31 -11.46
N LEU A 172 11.24 -22.94 -10.58
CA LEU A 172 10.18 -22.28 -9.82
C LEU A 172 10.76 -21.43 -8.68
N ILE A 173 11.72 -21.97 -7.91
CA ILE A 173 12.43 -21.18 -6.87
C ILE A 173 13.13 -19.97 -7.51
N GLY A 174 13.72 -20.13 -8.71
CA GLY A 174 14.28 -19.03 -9.48
C GLY A 174 13.25 -17.95 -9.82
N MET A 175 12.03 -18.33 -10.22
CA MET A 175 10.94 -17.37 -10.49
C MET A 175 10.52 -16.60 -9.24
N TYR A 176 10.41 -17.27 -8.08
CA TYR A 176 10.14 -16.58 -6.82
C TYR A 176 11.25 -15.59 -6.45
N ALA A 177 12.52 -15.99 -6.60
CA ALA A 177 13.66 -15.10 -6.35
C ALA A 177 13.65 -13.84 -7.23
N MET A 178 13.43 -14.02 -8.54
CA MET A 178 13.41 -12.89 -9.49
C MET A 178 12.18 -12.01 -9.31
N GLY A 179 11.03 -12.58 -8.95
CA GLY A 179 9.76 -11.83 -8.79
C GLY A 179 9.63 -11.07 -7.46
N LEU A 180 10.35 -11.49 -6.41
CA LEU A 180 10.19 -10.97 -5.04
C LEU A 180 10.39 -9.45 -4.95
N VAL A 181 11.54 -8.93 -5.38
CA VAL A 181 11.79 -7.48 -5.27
C VAL A 181 11.00 -6.69 -6.31
N VAL A 182 10.73 -7.29 -7.48
CA VAL A 182 10.00 -6.64 -8.57
C VAL A 182 8.53 -6.40 -8.19
N THR A 183 7.89 -7.32 -7.47
CA THR A 183 6.53 -7.11 -6.95
C THR A 183 6.50 -5.96 -5.93
N TRP A 184 7.49 -5.81 -5.06
CA TRP A 184 7.56 -4.64 -4.16
C TRP A 184 7.85 -3.31 -4.89
N TRP A 185 8.63 -3.34 -5.98
CA TRP A 185 8.75 -2.19 -6.88
C TRP A 185 7.43 -1.85 -7.56
N ALA A 186 6.67 -2.86 -7.99
CA ALA A 186 5.34 -2.66 -8.56
C ALA A 186 4.35 -2.08 -7.55
N ALA A 187 4.37 -2.53 -6.29
CA ALA A 187 3.61 -1.91 -5.20
C ALA A 187 4.02 -0.44 -5.01
N THR A 188 5.32 -0.16 -4.98
CA THR A 188 5.83 1.23 -4.90
C THR A 188 5.36 2.08 -6.07
N ALA A 189 5.37 1.52 -7.29
CA ALA A 189 4.86 2.19 -8.48
C ALA A 189 3.36 2.51 -8.38
N TRP A 190 2.55 1.63 -7.78
CA TRP A 190 1.14 1.91 -7.49
C TRP A 190 0.98 3.04 -6.47
N ALA A 191 1.80 3.09 -5.41
CA ALA A 191 1.77 4.19 -4.45
C ALA A 191 2.15 5.54 -5.12
N VAL A 192 3.14 5.52 -6.03
CA VAL A 192 3.52 6.69 -6.84
C VAL A 192 2.40 7.12 -7.77
N PHE A 193 1.72 6.17 -8.44
CA PHE A 193 0.54 6.45 -9.25
C PHE A 193 -0.59 7.08 -8.44
N ILE A 194 -0.89 6.55 -7.25
CA ILE A 194 -1.93 7.09 -6.35
C ILE A 194 -1.62 8.54 -6.01
N TYR A 195 -0.38 8.84 -5.62
CA TYR A 195 0.06 10.21 -5.35
C TYR A 195 -0.10 11.12 -6.58
N ALA A 196 0.41 10.68 -7.74
CA ALA A 196 0.32 11.43 -8.98
C ALA A 196 -1.14 11.76 -9.33
N LEU A 197 -2.00 10.75 -9.22
CA LEU A 197 -3.41 10.82 -9.55
C LEU A 197 -4.15 11.81 -8.65
N VAL A 198 -3.99 11.70 -7.32
CA VAL A 198 -4.73 12.58 -6.39
C VAL A 198 -4.24 14.02 -6.45
N VAL A 199 -2.95 14.24 -6.73
CA VAL A 199 -2.37 15.58 -6.89
C VAL A 199 -2.62 16.17 -8.29
N GLY A 200 -3.00 15.34 -9.27
CA GLY A 200 -3.24 15.80 -10.64
C GLY A 200 -1.94 16.07 -11.41
N LYS A 201 -0.93 15.20 -11.29
CA LYS A 201 0.33 15.34 -12.06
C LYS A 201 0.14 14.92 -13.51
N ASN A 202 0.76 15.65 -14.44
CA ASN A 202 0.71 15.37 -15.88
C ASN A 202 1.23 13.97 -16.27
N TRP A 203 2.10 13.37 -15.45
CA TRP A 203 2.66 12.03 -15.66
C TRP A 203 1.84 10.90 -15.01
N THR A 204 0.64 11.18 -14.50
CA THR A 204 -0.27 10.19 -13.87
C THR A 204 -0.54 8.98 -14.77
N ILE A 205 -0.90 9.21 -16.03
CA ILE A 205 -1.24 8.10 -16.95
C ILE A 205 -0.02 7.21 -17.21
N PRO A 206 1.16 7.75 -17.60
CA PRO A 206 2.39 6.94 -17.71
C PRO A 206 2.73 6.15 -16.44
N ALA A 207 2.60 6.75 -15.25
CA ALA A 207 2.87 6.05 -14.00
C ALA A 207 1.90 4.88 -13.76
N GLY A 208 0.61 5.04 -14.10
CA GLY A 208 -0.38 3.98 -13.96
C GLY A 208 -0.15 2.83 -14.92
N ILE A 209 0.26 3.13 -16.16
CA ILE A 209 0.68 2.12 -17.14
C ILE A 209 1.89 1.36 -16.60
N PHE A 210 2.92 2.07 -16.15
CA PHE A 210 4.12 1.46 -15.60
C PHE A 210 3.83 0.55 -14.40
N ALA A 211 3.06 1.04 -13.41
CA ALA A 211 2.67 0.26 -12.24
C ALA A 211 1.89 -1.00 -12.61
N SER A 212 0.94 -0.88 -13.54
CA SER A 212 0.14 -2.01 -14.01
C SER A 212 0.99 -3.03 -14.76
N SER A 213 1.81 -2.58 -15.72
CA SER A 213 2.69 -3.46 -16.50
C SER A 213 3.71 -4.17 -15.62
N LEU A 214 4.34 -3.47 -14.67
CA LEU A 214 5.32 -4.08 -13.77
C LEU A 214 4.66 -5.13 -12.88
N SER A 215 3.44 -4.87 -12.39
CA SER A 215 2.64 -5.82 -11.60
C SER A 215 2.29 -7.09 -12.39
N ILE A 216 1.90 -6.94 -13.65
CA ILE A 216 1.57 -8.05 -14.55
C ILE A 216 2.81 -8.91 -14.82
N ILE A 217 3.92 -8.27 -15.19
CA ILE A 217 5.18 -8.95 -15.52
C ILE A 217 5.74 -9.67 -14.30
N ALA A 218 5.68 -9.06 -13.12
CA ALA A 218 6.23 -9.63 -11.90
C ALA A 218 5.37 -10.77 -11.34
N GLY A 219 4.04 -10.58 -11.33
CA GLY A 219 3.16 -11.48 -10.58
C GLY A 219 2.47 -12.56 -11.42
N LEU A 220 2.17 -12.35 -12.71
CA LEU A 220 1.53 -13.41 -13.52
C LEU A 220 2.38 -14.69 -13.65
N PRO A 221 3.70 -14.62 -13.91
CA PRO A 221 4.52 -15.84 -13.97
C PRO A 221 4.43 -16.63 -12.66
N VAL A 222 4.57 -15.93 -11.53
CA VAL A 222 4.50 -16.54 -10.20
C VAL A 222 3.11 -17.13 -9.94
N GLY A 223 2.05 -16.38 -10.23
CA GLY A 223 0.66 -16.84 -10.07
C GLY A 223 0.32 -18.06 -10.90
N LEU A 224 0.72 -18.09 -12.17
CA LEU A 224 0.49 -19.23 -13.05
C LEU A 224 1.29 -20.46 -12.62
N THR A 225 2.53 -20.29 -12.14
CA THR A 225 3.32 -21.42 -11.63
C THR A 225 2.63 -22.11 -10.46
N ASP A 226 2.06 -21.34 -9.52
CA ASP A 226 1.34 -21.90 -8.39
C ASP A 226 0.02 -22.57 -8.83
N VAL A 227 -0.69 -22.06 -9.84
CA VAL A 227 -1.88 -22.73 -10.40
C VAL A 227 -1.52 -24.08 -11.02
N VAL A 228 -0.47 -24.13 -11.84
CA VAL A 228 -0.03 -25.37 -12.50
C VAL A 228 0.45 -26.39 -11.47
N ARG A 229 1.24 -25.95 -10.48
CA ARG A 229 1.82 -26.80 -9.44
C ARG A 229 0.77 -27.31 -8.45
N LEU A 230 -0.04 -26.41 -7.90
CA LEU A 230 -0.99 -26.74 -6.84
C LEU A 230 -2.35 -27.19 -7.36
N ARG A 231 -2.59 -27.11 -8.68
CA ARG A 231 -3.86 -27.45 -9.34
C ARG A 231 -5.08 -26.74 -8.71
N ARG A 232 -4.86 -25.53 -8.17
CA ARG A 232 -5.88 -24.69 -7.50
C ARG A 232 -5.59 -23.21 -7.76
N PHE A 233 -6.55 -22.35 -7.40
CA PHE A 233 -6.37 -20.90 -7.50
C PHE A 233 -5.15 -20.43 -6.70
N SER A 234 -4.32 -19.57 -7.31
CA SER A 234 -3.13 -19.02 -6.69
C SER A 234 -3.44 -17.68 -6.02
N MET A 235 -3.02 -17.52 -4.77
CA MET A 235 -3.12 -16.25 -4.06
C MET A 235 -2.20 -15.16 -4.61
N PHE A 236 -1.33 -15.48 -5.58
CA PHE A 236 -0.49 -14.52 -6.32
C PHE A 236 -1.17 -13.91 -7.55
N LEU A 237 -2.38 -14.34 -7.92
CA LEU A 237 -3.10 -13.83 -9.09
C LEU A 237 -3.97 -12.58 -8.84
N PRO A 238 -4.57 -12.34 -7.66
CA PRO A 238 -5.42 -11.18 -7.44
C PRO A 238 -4.76 -9.84 -7.79
N GLY A 239 -3.52 -9.60 -7.35
CA GLY A 239 -2.80 -8.36 -7.64
C GLY A 239 -2.56 -8.13 -9.13
N PRO A 240 -1.96 -9.08 -9.86
CA PRO A 240 -1.69 -8.95 -11.29
C PRO A 240 -2.95 -8.87 -12.15
N LEU A 241 -4.01 -9.61 -11.80
CA LEU A 241 -5.28 -9.53 -12.51
C LEU A 241 -5.97 -8.18 -12.30
N LEU A 242 -6.01 -7.69 -11.06
CA LEU A 242 -6.53 -6.35 -10.78
C LEU A 242 -5.71 -5.27 -11.50
N SER A 243 -4.39 -5.45 -11.56
CA SER A 243 -3.50 -4.55 -12.32
C SER A 243 -3.76 -4.61 -13.82
N ALA A 244 -4.05 -5.78 -14.39
CA ALA A 244 -4.45 -5.91 -15.79
C ALA A 244 -5.79 -5.20 -16.08
N ILE A 245 -6.76 -5.35 -15.17
CA ILE A 245 -8.04 -4.63 -15.26
C ILE A 245 -7.79 -3.12 -15.19
N LEU A 246 -6.99 -2.65 -14.22
CA LEU A 246 -6.69 -1.24 -14.07
C LEU A 246 -5.92 -0.67 -15.28
N LEU A 247 -5.02 -1.44 -15.90
CA LEU A 247 -4.37 -1.03 -17.14
C LEU A 247 -5.40 -0.71 -18.22
N VAL A 248 -6.34 -1.62 -18.45
CA VAL A 248 -7.43 -1.41 -19.41
C VAL A 248 -8.25 -0.19 -19.01
N VAL A 249 -8.67 -0.10 -17.75
CA VAL A 249 -9.47 1.02 -17.21
C VAL A 249 -8.78 2.36 -17.41
N ILE A 250 -7.48 2.47 -17.10
CA ILE A 250 -6.68 3.70 -17.30
C ILE A 250 -6.58 4.07 -18.77
N LEU A 251 -6.52 3.07 -19.66
CA LEU A 251 -6.42 3.30 -21.10
C LEU A 251 -7.76 3.68 -21.76
N LEU A 252 -8.89 3.45 -21.10
CA LEU A 252 -10.21 3.82 -21.63
C LEU A 252 -10.33 5.34 -21.84
N PRO A 253 -10.95 5.79 -22.96
CA PRO A 253 -11.11 7.22 -23.26
C PRO A 253 -11.80 8.01 -22.14
N GLY A 254 -12.82 7.42 -21.51
CA GLY A 254 -13.56 8.05 -20.41
C GLY A 254 -12.68 8.32 -19.18
N THR A 255 -11.84 7.35 -18.82
CA THR A 255 -10.89 7.49 -17.70
C THR A 255 -9.79 8.49 -18.02
N LYS A 256 -9.23 8.46 -19.24
CA LYS A 256 -8.25 9.47 -19.67
C LYS A 256 -8.83 10.88 -19.62
N LYS A 257 -10.07 11.07 -20.10
CA LYS A 257 -10.76 12.36 -20.02
C LYS A 257 -10.96 12.82 -18.58
N LEU A 258 -11.34 11.89 -17.68
CA LEU A 258 -11.47 12.18 -16.25
C LEU A 258 -10.12 12.63 -15.65
N ILE A 259 -9.04 11.88 -15.88
CA ILE A 259 -7.72 12.19 -15.34
C ILE A 259 -7.17 13.50 -15.92
N ASN A 260 -7.26 13.70 -17.23
CA ASN A 260 -6.76 14.92 -17.87
C ASN A 260 -7.57 16.16 -17.46
N GLY A 261 -8.90 16.02 -17.28
CA GLY A 261 -9.72 17.10 -16.74
C GLY A 261 -9.28 17.48 -15.32
N TRP A 262 -9.03 16.48 -14.46
CA TRP A 262 -8.51 16.70 -13.12
C TRP A 262 -7.11 17.35 -13.11
N ILE A 263 -6.21 16.95 -14.01
CA ILE A 263 -4.89 17.57 -14.16
C ILE A 263 -5.05 19.05 -14.55
N ALA A 264 -5.86 19.35 -15.57
CA ALA A 264 -6.07 20.72 -16.04
C ALA A 264 -6.71 21.62 -14.95
N GLU A 265 -7.63 21.08 -14.15
CA GLU A 265 -8.22 21.79 -13.01
C GLU A 265 -7.17 22.16 -11.94
N ASN A 266 -6.16 21.32 -11.70
CA ASN A 266 -5.10 21.57 -10.71
C ASN A 266 -3.93 22.40 -11.26
N GLU A 267 -3.68 22.42 -12.56
CA GLU A 267 -2.69 23.32 -13.18
C GLU A 267 -3.20 24.77 -13.23
N ALA A 268 -4.52 24.97 -13.23
CA ALA A 268 -5.15 26.28 -13.28
C ALA A 268 -5.44 26.89 -11.89
N ALA A 269 -5.27 26.12 -10.81
CA ALA A 269 -5.54 26.52 -9.42
C ALA A 269 -4.26 26.95 -8.69
#